data_AF-A0A7Z9XIL2-F1
#
_entry.id   AF-A0A7Z9XIL2-F1
#
_cell.length_a   1.000
_cell.length_b   1.000
_cell.length_c   1.000
_cell.angle_alpha   90.00
_cell.angle_beta   90.00
_cell.angle_gamma   90.00
#
_symmetry.space_group_name_H-M   'P 1'
#
loop_
_entity.id
_entity.type
_entity.pdbx_description
1 polymer ?
#
loop_
_entity_poly.entity_id
_entity_poly.type
_entity_poly.pdbx_seq_one_letter_code
_entity_poly.pdbx_strand_id
1 'polypeptide(L)'
;MQHAEGLTPPVSSTSSRAGHRTASWVMLILLWVLIPALVLAFWLVRFEWTYRDKIYPGVQIMGVDLSGMTREEARLALEQAVMAYLPPPVALRYGDQFWPLDSKALGVRVEVDESLNRAFALGRNGSMLENLNAQWRAFWRGAVLEPTIKVNPGKVDQTVREMTASLNRSVTESRVTLSELQVVITSSQPGQVVDVSSTTEAIIRRVENEMGGIVDVQVKTIPAAGTIPLASKRAIEDALSQPILLTDPRGEFQFSLDPATL
;
A
#
# COMPACT_ATOMS: atom_id res chain seq x y z
N MET A 1 85.43 70.73 -50.73
CA MET A 1 85.42 69.26 -50.92
C MET A 1 84.83 68.67 -49.64
N GLN A 2 83.59 68.15 -49.68
CA GLN A 2 83.29 66.70 -49.78
C GLN A 2 83.72 65.98 -48.47
N HIS A 3 82.94 65.24 -47.68
CA HIS A 3 81.77 64.35 -47.82
C HIS A 3 81.09 64.28 -46.42
N ALA A 4 79.75 64.33 -46.30
CA ALA A 4 78.82 63.21 -46.23
C ALA A 4 78.89 62.34 -44.95
N GLU A 5 77.68 62.00 -44.47
CA GLU A 5 77.26 60.81 -43.72
C GLU A 5 76.80 61.02 -42.28
N GLY A 6 75.56 60.54 -42.07
CA GLY A 6 74.76 60.82 -40.90
C GLY A 6 75.07 59.91 -39.73
N LEU A 7 74.70 60.37 -38.55
CA LEU A 7 74.50 59.52 -37.40
C LEU A 7 73.08 59.74 -36.87
N THR A 8 72.29 58.68 -36.98
CA THR A 8 70.98 58.50 -36.36
C THR A 8 71.10 58.54 -34.84
N PRO A 9 70.10 59.07 -34.11
CA PRO A 9 70.05 58.94 -32.66
C PRO A 9 69.70 57.49 -32.25
N PRO A 10 70.13 57.02 -31.06
CA PRO A 10 69.90 55.65 -30.63
C PRO A 10 68.42 55.40 -30.35
N VAL A 11 67.88 54.33 -30.93
CA VAL A 11 66.55 53.82 -30.64
C VAL A 11 66.56 53.22 -29.24
N SER A 12 65.90 53.87 -28.29
CA SER A 12 65.63 53.33 -26.96
C SER A 12 64.69 52.12 -27.09
N SER A 13 65.21 50.92 -26.84
CA SER A 13 64.42 49.70 -26.73
C SER A 13 63.70 49.65 -25.38
N THR A 14 62.49 50.19 -25.31
CA THR A 14 61.59 50.00 -24.18
C THR A 14 61.12 48.53 -24.16
N SER A 15 61.82 47.67 -23.40
CA SER A 15 61.34 46.32 -23.15
C SER A 15 60.08 46.36 -22.26
N SER A 16 58.93 46.13 -22.88
CA SER A 16 57.65 45.94 -22.19
C SER A 16 57.66 44.59 -21.47
N ARG A 17 58.14 44.57 -20.22
CA ARG A 17 57.96 43.46 -19.26
C ARG A 17 56.80 43.79 -18.32
N ALA A 18 55.59 43.91 -18.87
CA ALA A 18 54.37 44.17 -18.09
C ALA A 18 53.30 43.10 -18.38
N GLY A 19 53.64 41.82 -18.19
CA GLY A 19 52.69 40.70 -18.36
C GLY A 19 52.69 39.65 -17.25
N HIS A 20 53.72 39.61 -16.39
CA HIS A 20 53.91 38.48 -15.47
C HIS A 20 53.18 38.61 -14.12
N ARG A 21 52.82 39.83 -13.69
CA ARG A 21 52.25 40.06 -12.35
C ARG A 21 50.77 39.69 -12.27
N THR A 22 49.98 39.99 -13.30
CA THR A 22 48.56 39.64 -13.39
C THR A 22 48.35 38.15 -13.65
N ALA A 23 49.17 37.56 -14.53
CA ALA A 23 49.20 36.11 -14.77
C ALA A 23 49.56 35.31 -13.50
N SER A 24 50.47 35.82 -12.65
CA SER A 24 50.82 35.17 -11.38
C SER A 24 49.66 35.18 -10.38
N TRP A 25 48.91 36.28 -10.28
CA TRP A 25 47.74 36.36 -9.38
C TRP A 25 46.56 35.50 -9.84
N VAL A 26 46.29 35.45 -11.14
CA VAL A 26 45.27 34.55 -11.69
C VAL A 26 45.66 33.08 -11.46
N MET A 27 46.94 32.73 -11.60
CA MET A 27 47.44 31.39 -11.31
C MET A 27 47.31 31.04 -9.82
N LEU A 28 47.59 31.97 -8.91
CA LEU A 28 47.40 31.75 -7.47
C LEU A 28 45.93 31.58 -7.10
N ILE A 29 45.02 32.37 -7.68
CA ILE A 29 43.57 32.23 -7.47
C ILE A 29 43.07 30.89 -8.02
N LEU A 30 43.49 30.51 -9.23
CA LEU A 30 43.16 29.21 -9.82
C LEU A 30 43.66 28.06 -8.94
N LEU A 31 44.89 28.13 -8.45
CA LEU A 31 45.46 27.12 -7.56
C LEU A 31 44.72 27.06 -6.21
N TRP A 32 44.32 28.22 -5.67
CA TRP A 32 43.55 28.31 -4.42
C TRP A 32 42.14 27.72 -4.53
N VAL A 33 41.53 27.71 -5.73
CA VAL A 33 40.24 27.03 -5.98
C VAL A 33 40.45 25.56 -6.37
N LEU A 34 41.47 25.28 -7.18
CA LEU A 34 41.72 23.94 -7.71
C LEU A 34 42.15 22.96 -6.63
N ILE A 35 43.04 23.36 -5.72
CA ILE A 35 43.51 22.49 -4.63
C ILE A 35 42.35 21.99 -3.75
N PRO A 36 41.48 22.84 -3.17
CA PRO A 36 40.37 22.36 -2.36
C PRO A 36 39.36 21.56 -3.18
N ALA A 37 39.14 21.88 -4.45
CA ALA A 37 38.28 21.08 -5.33
C ALA A 37 38.85 19.66 -5.53
N LEU A 38 40.16 19.52 -5.72
CA LEU A 38 40.82 18.22 -5.83
C LEU A 38 40.82 17.44 -4.51
N VAL A 39 41.03 18.12 -3.38
CA VAL A 39 40.93 17.50 -2.04
C VAL A 39 39.51 17.00 -1.78
N LEU A 40 38.49 17.79 -2.12
CA LEU A 40 37.09 17.41 -2.00
C LEU A 40 36.77 16.21 -2.89
N ALA A 41 37.21 16.23 -4.16
CA ALA A 41 37.02 15.12 -5.08
C ALA A 41 37.70 13.84 -4.56
N PHE A 42 38.92 13.92 -4.04
CA PHE A 42 39.62 12.79 -3.42
C PHE A 42 38.85 12.23 -2.21
N TRP A 43 38.33 13.10 -1.36
CA TRP A 43 37.50 12.70 -0.20
C TRP A 43 36.22 11.98 -0.63
N LEU A 44 35.52 12.47 -1.65
CA LEU A 44 34.31 11.84 -2.19
C LEU A 44 34.61 10.46 -2.78
N VAL A 45 35.69 10.32 -3.55
CA VAL A 45 36.11 9.02 -4.10
C VAL A 45 36.47 8.04 -2.97
N ARG A 46 37.17 8.51 -1.94
CA ARG A 46 37.53 7.68 -0.78
C ARG A 46 36.31 7.25 0.02
N PHE A 47 35.33 8.12 0.15
CA PHE A 47 34.04 7.84 0.79
C PHE A 47 33.28 6.77 0.02
N GLU A 48 33.03 6.97 -1.28
CA GLU A 48 32.39 5.99 -2.16
C GLU A 48 33.09 4.62 -2.13
N TRP A 49 34.42 4.58 -2.09
CA TRP A 49 35.15 3.32 -1.98
C TRP A 49 34.96 2.64 -0.61
N THR A 50 34.96 3.40 0.48
CA THR A 50 34.76 2.85 1.83
C THR A 50 33.35 2.28 1.98
N TYR A 51 32.36 2.92 1.38
CA TYR A 51 30.96 2.53 1.46
C TYR A 51 30.50 1.70 0.25
N ARG A 52 31.42 1.11 -0.53
CA ARG A 52 31.04 0.24 -1.65
C ARG A 52 30.20 -0.95 -1.19
N ASP A 53 30.58 -1.55 -0.06
CA ASP A 53 29.95 -2.76 0.50
C ASP A 53 29.25 -2.52 1.85
N LYS A 54 29.04 -1.24 2.20
CA LYS A 54 28.43 -0.82 3.47
C LYS A 54 27.21 0.07 3.25
N ILE A 55 26.26 0.03 4.17
CA ILE A 55 25.12 0.94 4.17
C ILE A 55 25.60 2.36 4.52
N TYR A 56 25.06 3.36 3.82
CA TYR A 56 25.43 4.76 4.07
C TYR A 56 25.00 5.20 5.47
N PRO A 57 25.71 6.17 6.08
CA PRO A 57 25.35 6.64 7.40
C PRO A 57 23.96 7.32 7.43
N GLY A 58 23.30 7.18 8.57
CA GLY A 58 21.98 7.73 8.84
C GLY A 58 20.82 6.84 8.42
N VAL A 59 21.07 5.64 7.87
CA VAL A 59 19.99 4.72 7.45
C VAL A 59 19.53 3.86 8.62
N GLN A 60 18.23 3.88 8.89
CA GLN A 60 17.61 3.13 9.98
C GLN A 60 16.41 2.34 9.46
N ILE A 61 16.22 1.12 9.93
CA ILE A 61 15.04 0.29 9.66
C ILE A 61 14.52 -0.27 10.99
N MET A 62 13.22 -0.17 11.24
CA MET A 62 12.59 -0.65 12.49
C MET A 62 13.28 -0.09 13.77
N GLY A 63 13.81 1.13 13.70
CA GLY A 63 14.57 1.74 14.80
C GLY A 63 15.99 1.22 15.01
N VAL A 64 16.46 0.29 14.19
CA VAL A 64 17.85 -0.20 14.19
C VAL A 64 18.71 0.64 13.24
N ASP A 65 19.81 1.17 13.77
CA ASP A 65 20.80 1.89 12.98
C ASP A 65 21.66 0.92 12.17
N LEU A 66 21.62 1.04 10.85
CA LEU A 66 22.36 0.21 9.91
C LEU A 66 23.61 0.92 9.36
N SER A 67 23.90 2.13 9.84
CA SER A 67 24.99 2.97 9.37
C SER A 67 26.35 2.25 9.38
N GLY A 68 26.99 2.16 8.22
CA GLY A 68 28.34 1.58 8.10
C GLY A 68 28.41 0.06 8.23
N MET A 69 27.28 -0.61 8.44
CA MET A 69 27.20 -2.08 8.46
C MET A 69 27.35 -2.65 7.05
N THR A 70 28.03 -3.79 6.97
CA THR A 70 28.00 -4.64 5.79
C THR A 70 26.65 -5.33 5.63
N ARG A 71 26.39 -5.95 4.47
CA ARG A 71 25.12 -6.64 4.22
C ARG A 71 24.85 -7.75 5.23
N GLU A 72 25.87 -8.52 5.61
CA GLU A 72 25.74 -9.61 6.58
C GLU A 72 25.51 -9.10 8.01
N GLU A 73 26.24 -8.06 8.43
CA GLU A 73 26.04 -7.44 9.74
C GLU A 73 24.63 -6.85 9.86
N ALA A 74 24.19 -6.13 8.83
CA ALA A 74 22.85 -5.54 8.79
C ALA A 74 21.75 -6.62 8.77
N ARG A 75 21.97 -7.74 8.09
CA ARG A 75 21.03 -8.88 8.08
C ARG A 75 20.83 -9.45 9.47
N LEU A 76 21.92 -9.73 10.19
CA LEU A 76 21.85 -10.24 11.56
C LEU A 76 21.16 -9.25 12.50
N ALA A 77 21.47 -7.96 12.37
CA ALA A 77 20.83 -6.91 13.18
C ALA A 77 19.31 -6.84 12.93
N LEU A 78 18.89 -6.92 11.66
CA LEU A 78 17.48 -6.93 11.31
C LEU A 78 16.76 -8.20 11.73
N GLU A 79 17.36 -9.38 11.57
CA GLU A 79 16.78 -10.66 12.02
C GLU A 79 16.46 -10.64 13.52
N GLN A 80 17.32 -10.02 14.34
CA GLN A 80 17.06 -9.82 15.76
C GLN A 80 15.94 -8.80 15.99
N ALA A 81 15.93 -7.70 15.22
CA ALA A 81 14.92 -6.66 15.32
C ALA A 81 13.51 -7.16 14.98
N VAL A 82 13.39 -8.06 14.00
CA VAL A 82 12.10 -8.67 13.59
C VAL A 82 11.40 -9.35 14.76
N MET A 83 12.16 -9.94 15.70
CA MET A 83 11.58 -10.61 16.88
C MET A 83 10.91 -9.63 17.86
N ALA A 84 11.39 -8.38 17.89
CA ALA A 84 10.85 -7.30 18.73
C ALA A 84 9.89 -6.38 17.97
N TYR A 85 9.79 -6.52 16.64
CA TYR A 85 8.98 -5.65 15.81
C TYR A 85 7.48 -5.93 16.02
N LEU A 86 6.77 -4.91 16.49
CA LEU A 86 5.31 -4.92 16.59
C LEU A 86 4.74 -4.06 15.45
N PRO A 87 4.17 -4.68 14.40
CA PRO A 87 3.49 -3.92 13.36
C PRO A 87 2.26 -3.19 13.93
N PRO A 88 1.81 -2.10 13.26
CA PRO A 88 0.65 -1.34 13.68
C PRO A 88 -0.61 -2.22 13.81
N PRO A 89 -1.45 -2.02 14.85
CA PRO A 89 -2.65 -2.82 15.04
C PRO A 89 -3.68 -2.51 13.93
N VAL A 90 -4.31 -3.56 13.41
CA VAL A 90 -5.40 -3.47 12.44
C VAL A 90 -6.65 -4.08 13.06
N ALA A 91 -7.82 -3.49 12.83
CA ALA A 91 -9.09 -4.02 13.29
C ALA A 91 -10.10 -4.08 12.15
N LEU A 92 -10.93 -5.12 12.14
CA LEU A 92 -12.13 -5.20 11.30
C LEU A 92 -13.27 -4.44 11.98
N ARG A 93 -14.08 -3.74 11.19
CA ARG A 93 -15.32 -3.10 11.64
C ARG A 93 -16.49 -3.56 10.79
N TYR A 94 -17.62 -3.80 11.46
CA TYR A 94 -18.92 -3.97 10.80
C TYR A 94 -20.02 -3.36 11.67
N GLY A 95 -20.66 -2.28 11.21
CA GLY A 95 -21.57 -1.50 12.04
C GLY A 95 -20.86 -0.99 13.30
N ASP A 96 -21.39 -1.35 14.47
CA ASP A 96 -20.82 -1.00 15.78
C ASP A 96 -19.86 -2.07 16.33
N GLN A 97 -19.62 -3.16 15.60
CA GLN A 97 -18.76 -4.25 16.04
C GLN A 97 -17.33 -4.06 15.54
N PHE A 98 -16.36 -4.32 16.42
CA PHE A 98 -14.93 -4.23 16.15
C PHE A 98 -14.24 -5.54 16.54
N TRP A 99 -13.42 -6.07 15.63
CA TRP A 99 -12.58 -7.24 15.89
C TRP A 99 -11.11 -6.89 15.64
N PRO A 100 -10.26 -6.87 16.68
CA PRO A 100 -8.83 -6.66 16.49
C PRO A 100 -8.21 -7.85 15.75
N LEU A 101 -7.38 -7.57 14.75
CA LEU A 101 -6.62 -8.57 14.01
C LEU A 101 -5.23 -8.71 14.62
N ASP A 102 -4.85 -9.95 14.94
CA ASP A 102 -3.48 -10.28 15.31
C ASP A 102 -2.63 -10.45 14.05
N SER A 103 -1.55 -9.68 13.94
CA SER A 103 -0.59 -9.76 12.84
C SER A 103 0.02 -11.16 12.68
N LYS A 104 0.13 -11.94 13.77
CA LYS A 104 0.56 -13.35 13.72
C LYS A 104 -0.47 -14.24 13.03
N ALA A 105 -1.76 -13.99 13.27
CA ALA A 105 -2.86 -14.71 12.64
C ALA A 105 -2.90 -14.43 11.12
N LEU A 106 -2.67 -13.18 10.73
CA LEU A 106 -2.57 -12.76 9.32
C LEU A 106 -1.33 -13.32 8.60
N GLY A 107 -0.38 -13.92 9.33
CA GLY A 107 0.84 -14.46 8.75
C GLY A 107 1.78 -13.39 8.20
N VAL A 108 1.80 -12.22 8.84
CA VAL A 108 2.68 -11.10 8.51
C VAL A 108 4.14 -11.53 8.72
N ARG A 109 4.98 -11.29 7.72
CA ARG A 109 6.43 -11.54 7.79
C ARG A 109 7.18 -10.32 7.25
N VAL A 110 8.27 -9.99 7.92
CA VAL A 110 9.21 -8.97 7.43
C VAL A 110 10.19 -9.65 6.49
N GLU A 111 10.29 -9.13 5.27
CA GLU A 111 11.26 -9.56 4.27
C GLU A 111 12.58 -8.81 4.49
N VAL A 112 13.48 -9.42 5.25
CA VAL A 112 14.77 -8.83 5.63
C VAL A 112 15.60 -8.51 4.38
N ASP A 113 15.68 -9.43 3.42
CA ASP A 113 16.49 -9.25 2.21
C ASP A 113 16.01 -8.08 1.34
N GLU A 114 14.69 -7.95 1.13
CA GLU A 114 14.12 -6.84 0.36
C GLU A 114 14.30 -5.50 1.08
N SER A 115 14.18 -5.49 2.41
CA SER A 115 14.43 -4.30 3.25
C SER A 115 15.90 -3.87 3.17
N LEU A 116 16.83 -4.82 3.25
CA LEU A 116 18.26 -4.57 3.08
C LEU A 116 18.58 -4.06 1.68
N ASN A 117 18.00 -4.66 0.64
CA ASN A 117 18.19 -4.19 -0.73
C ASN A 117 17.79 -2.72 -0.88
N ARG A 118 16.67 -2.30 -0.27
CA ARG A 118 16.28 -0.88 -0.25
C ARG A 118 17.24 0.00 0.54
N ALA A 119 17.71 -0.45 1.70
CA ALA A 119 18.72 0.27 2.49
C ALA A 119 20.03 0.48 1.72
N PHE A 120 20.51 -0.55 1.00
CA PHE A 120 21.69 -0.46 0.15
C PHE A 120 21.46 0.39 -1.10
N ALA A 121 20.26 0.37 -1.67
CA ALA A 121 19.93 1.18 -2.85
C ALA A 121 19.81 2.68 -2.53
N LEU A 122 19.60 3.07 -1.27
CA LEU A 122 19.49 4.46 -0.86
C LEU A 122 20.75 5.25 -1.24
N GLY A 123 20.58 6.30 -2.05
CA GLY A 123 21.69 7.12 -2.53
C GLY A 123 22.58 6.44 -3.56
N ARG A 124 22.12 5.34 -4.19
CA ARG A 124 22.84 4.61 -5.27
C ARG A 124 22.03 4.37 -6.55
N ASN A 125 20.70 4.49 -6.50
CA ASN A 125 19.82 4.11 -7.62
C ASN A 125 19.27 5.29 -8.46
N GLY A 126 19.61 6.54 -8.11
CA GLY A 126 19.21 7.74 -8.83
C GLY A 126 20.33 8.35 -9.69
N SER A 127 20.08 9.54 -10.22
CA SER A 127 21.12 10.37 -10.83
C SER A 127 22.18 10.81 -9.81
N MET A 128 23.35 11.23 -10.27
CA MET A 128 24.45 11.64 -9.39
C MET A 128 24.03 12.71 -8.36
N LEU A 129 23.24 13.70 -8.78
CA LEU A 129 22.78 14.78 -7.90
C LEU A 129 21.71 14.30 -6.89
N GLU A 130 20.80 13.43 -7.30
CA GLU A 130 19.80 12.82 -6.43
C GLU A 130 20.45 11.94 -5.37
N ASN A 131 21.44 11.14 -5.77
CA ASN A 131 22.20 10.28 -4.88
C ASN A 131 22.94 11.09 -3.82
N LEU A 132 23.66 12.15 -4.21
CA LEU A 132 24.33 13.04 -3.27
C LEU A 132 23.35 13.71 -2.30
N ASN A 133 22.19 14.18 -2.79
CA ASN A 133 21.17 14.78 -1.94
C ASN A 133 20.55 13.77 -0.96
N ALA A 134 20.30 12.53 -1.40
CA ALA A 134 19.80 11.47 -0.55
C ALA A 134 20.82 11.08 0.53
N GLN A 135 22.10 10.92 0.16
CA GLN A 135 23.19 10.65 1.09
C GLN A 135 23.34 11.79 2.12
N TRP A 136 23.34 13.04 1.67
CA TRP A 136 23.43 14.21 2.55
C TRP A 136 22.27 14.30 3.53
N ARG A 137 21.05 14.06 3.04
CA ARG A 137 19.84 14.07 3.88
C ARG A 137 19.85 12.94 4.90
N ALA A 138 20.22 11.73 4.49
CA ALA A 138 20.36 10.59 5.38
C ALA A 138 21.38 10.89 6.48
N PHE A 139 22.55 11.42 6.11
CA PHE A 139 23.60 11.77 7.07
C PHE A 139 23.16 12.80 8.12
N TRP A 140 22.47 13.87 7.71
CA TRP A 140 22.11 14.98 8.61
C TRP A 140 20.78 14.81 9.36
N ARG A 141 19.78 14.19 8.73
CA ARG A 141 18.42 14.06 9.29
C ARG A 141 18.07 12.63 9.68
N GLY A 142 18.87 11.65 9.28
CA GLY A 142 18.47 10.25 9.24
C GLY A 142 17.55 9.96 8.05
N ALA A 143 17.58 8.72 7.61
CA ALA A 143 16.67 8.12 6.66
C ALA A 143 16.04 6.89 7.33
N VAL A 144 14.84 7.09 7.89
CA VAL A 144 14.04 5.99 8.44
C VAL A 144 13.32 5.32 7.28
N LEU A 145 13.68 4.07 7.03
CA LEU A 145 13.05 3.22 6.03
C LEU A 145 12.09 2.26 6.74
N GLU A 146 10.85 2.24 6.28
CA GLU A 146 9.85 1.24 6.67
C GLU A 146 10.33 -0.14 6.20
N PRO A 147 10.19 -1.23 6.98
CA PRO A 147 10.53 -2.58 6.55
C PRO A 147 9.60 -3.05 5.42
N THR A 148 10.08 -3.95 4.57
CA THR A 148 9.22 -4.59 3.57
C THR A 148 8.45 -5.70 4.24
N ILE A 149 7.11 -5.61 4.22
CA ILE A 149 6.23 -6.60 4.82
C ILE A 149 5.57 -7.42 3.72
N LYS A 150 5.52 -8.75 3.90
CA LYS A 150 4.68 -9.66 3.12
C LYS A 150 3.62 -10.30 4.00
N VAL A 151 2.42 -10.40 3.45
CA VAL A 151 1.26 -11.00 4.12
C VAL A 151 0.86 -12.27 3.38
N ASN A 152 0.45 -13.31 4.12
CA ASN A 152 -0.06 -14.54 3.50
C ASN A 152 -1.56 -14.39 3.21
N PRO A 153 -1.99 -14.26 1.94
CA PRO A 153 -3.40 -14.02 1.61
C PRO A 153 -4.31 -15.15 2.09
N GLY A 154 -3.85 -16.40 2.05
CA GLY A 154 -4.65 -17.55 2.50
C GLY A 154 -4.93 -17.54 4.01
N LYS A 155 -3.98 -17.05 4.81
CA LYS A 155 -4.19 -16.87 6.26
C LYS A 155 -5.15 -15.73 6.56
N VAL A 156 -5.01 -14.59 5.87
CA VAL A 156 -5.93 -13.45 6.02
C VAL A 156 -7.36 -13.87 5.68
N ASP A 157 -7.54 -14.56 4.55
CA ASP A 157 -8.83 -15.11 4.12
C ASP A 157 -9.46 -16.02 5.18
N GLN A 158 -8.66 -16.91 5.77
CA GLN A 158 -9.13 -17.79 6.84
C GLN A 158 -9.56 -17.00 8.07
N THR A 159 -8.73 -16.06 8.54
CA THR A 159 -9.04 -15.21 9.69
C THR A 159 -10.30 -14.38 9.48
N VAL A 160 -10.46 -13.77 8.30
CA VAL A 160 -11.66 -13.01 7.93
C VAL A 160 -12.89 -13.92 7.96
N ARG A 161 -12.83 -15.12 7.37
CA ARG A 161 -13.95 -16.08 7.40
C ARG A 161 -14.34 -16.49 8.82
N GLU A 162 -13.37 -16.78 9.67
CA GLU A 162 -13.61 -17.19 11.05
C GLU A 162 -14.23 -16.06 11.89
N MET A 163 -13.69 -14.84 11.80
CA MET A 163 -14.19 -13.69 12.57
C MET A 163 -15.56 -13.20 12.09
N THR A 164 -15.82 -13.27 10.79
CA THR A 164 -17.06 -12.79 10.19
C THR A 164 -18.11 -13.88 10.00
N ALA A 165 -17.84 -15.11 10.46
CA ALA A 165 -18.79 -16.23 10.38
C ALA A 165 -20.15 -15.89 11.03
N SER A 166 -20.14 -15.11 12.11
CA SER A 166 -21.35 -14.64 12.80
C SER A 166 -22.19 -13.63 11.99
N LEU A 167 -21.59 -12.99 10.99
CA LEU A 167 -22.27 -12.03 10.11
C LEU A 167 -22.97 -12.71 8.94
N ASN A 168 -22.59 -13.94 8.61
CA ASN A 168 -23.21 -14.69 7.52
C ASN A 168 -24.62 -15.14 7.95
N ARG A 169 -25.65 -14.61 7.28
CA ARG A 169 -27.04 -15.05 7.45
C ARG A 169 -27.43 -15.92 6.27
N SER A 170 -27.81 -17.16 6.57
CA SER A 170 -28.33 -18.08 5.56
C SER A 170 -29.64 -17.54 4.98
N VAL A 171 -29.85 -17.71 3.67
CA VAL A 171 -31.12 -17.39 3.00
C VAL A 171 -32.20 -18.29 3.61
N THR A 172 -33.25 -17.69 4.17
CA THR A 172 -34.46 -18.44 4.52
C THR A 172 -35.40 -18.37 3.34
N GLU A 173 -35.51 -19.48 2.60
CA GLU A 173 -36.46 -19.59 1.50
C GLU A 173 -37.90 -19.61 2.03
N SER A 174 -38.78 -18.85 1.39
CA SER A 174 -40.21 -18.85 1.68
C SER A 174 -40.81 -20.21 1.35
N ARG A 175 -41.28 -20.92 2.38
CA ARG A 175 -42.11 -22.12 2.23
C ARG A 175 -43.56 -21.76 2.54
N VAL A 176 -44.46 -22.04 1.60
CA VAL A 176 -45.90 -21.97 1.83
C VAL A 176 -46.32 -23.33 2.37
N THR A 177 -46.70 -23.39 3.63
CA THR A 177 -47.30 -24.58 4.25
C THR A 177 -48.75 -24.29 4.57
N LEU A 178 -49.64 -25.16 4.11
CA LEU A 178 -51.05 -25.14 4.49
C LEU A 178 -51.19 -25.87 5.83
N SER A 179 -51.61 -25.17 6.88
CA SER A 179 -52.05 -25.77 8.14
C SER A 179 -53.44 -25.25 8.46
N GLU A 180 -54.40 -26.17 8.64
CA GLU A 180 -55.76 -25.90 9.14
C GLU A 180 -56.46 -24.67 8.52
N LEU A 181 -56.56 -24.64 7.18
CA LEU A 181 -57.23 -23.55 6.43
C LEU A 181 -56.67 -22.13 6.62
N GLN A 182 -55.48 -21.97 7.23
CA GLN A 182 -54.78 -20.68 7.31
C GLN A 182 -53.51 -20.70 6.47
N VAL A 183 -53.43 -19.78 5.51
CA VAL A 183 -52.22 -19.54 4.70
C VAL A 183 -51.19 -18.79 5.55
N VAL A 184 -50.26 -19.52 6.18
CA VAL A 184 -49.13 -18.92 6.88
C VAL A 184 -48.02 -18.63 5.89
N ILE A 185 -47.90 -17.38 5.46
CA ILE A 185 -46.79 -16.91 4.63
C ILE A 185 -45.60 -16.60 5.53
N THR A 186 -44.55 -17.42 5.45
CA THR A 186 -43.26 -17.08 6.06
C THR A 186 -42.55 -16.07 5.15
N SER A 187 -42.30 -14.85 5.62
CA SER A 187 -41.62 -13.82 4.83
C SER A 187 -40.18 -14.20 4.52
N SER A 188 -39.77 -14.15 3.25
CA SER A 188 -38.40 -14.39 2.82
C SER A 188 -37.45 -13.35 3.43
N GLN A 189 -36.34 -13.78 4.03
CA GLN A 189 -35.28 -12.88 4.51
C GLN A 189 -34.09 -12.95 3.52
N PRO A 190 -33.59 -11.81 3.02
CA PRO A 190 -32.39 -11.78 2.19
C PRO A 190 -31.21 -12.41 2.94
N GLY A 191 -30.45 -13.26 2.25
CA GLY A 191 -29.20 -13.79 2.78
C GLY A 191 -28.13 -12.69 2.80
N GLN A 192 -27.22 -12.77 3.76
CA GLN A 192 -26.08 -11.87 3.84
C GLN A 192 -24.81 -12.72 3.86
N VAL A 193 -23.92 -12.46 2.91
CA VAL A 193 -22.62 -13.14 2.82
C VAL A 193 -21.52 -12.09 2.79
N VAL A 194 -20.49 -12.29 3.59
CA VAL A 194 -19.33 -11.41 3.64
C VAL A 194 -18.49 -11.57 2.36
N ASP A 195 -18.10 -10.45 1.76
CA ASP A 195 -17.13 -10.43 0.66
C ASP A 195 -15.72 -10.52 1.24
N VAL A 196 -15.29 -11.76 1.43
CA VAL A 196 -13.97 -12.10 1.99
C VAL A 196 -12.85 -11.55 1.10
N SER A 197 -12.95 -11.69 -0.22
CA SER A 197 -11.88 -11.29 -1.15
C SER A 197 -11.59 -9.79 -1.08
N SER A 198 -12.63 -8.96 -1.18
CA SER A 198 -12.49 -7.50 -1.14
C SER A 198 -12.01 -7.00 0.23
N THR A 199 -12.43 -7.66 1.31
CA THR A 199 -12.01 -7.35 2.68
C THR A 199 -10.53 -7.74 2.88
N THR A 200 -10.12 -8.93 2.44
CA THR A 200 -8.74 -9.41 2.49
C THR A 200 -7.80 -8.47 1.75
N GLU A 201 -8.13 -8.06 0.53
CA GLU A 201 -7.30 -7.11 -0.22
C GLU A 201 -7.16 -5.76 0.51
N ALA A 202 -8.24 -5.28 1.13
CA ALA A 202 -8.22 -4.04 1.89
C ALA A 202 -7.37 -4.13 3.16
N ILE A 203 -7.30 -5.30 3.80
CA ILE A 203 -6.41 -5.61 4.92
C ILE A 203 -4.96 -5.66 4.43
N ILE A 204 -4.67 -6.45 3.39
CA ILE A 204 -3.31 -6.64 2.86
C ILE A 204 -2.70 -5.29 2.50
N ARG A 205 -3.41 -4.45 1.72
CA ARG A 205 -2.93 -3.12 1.36
C ARG A 205 -2.62 -2.24 2.57
N ARG A 206 -3.39 -2.33 3.65
CA ARG A 206 -3.13 -1.53 4.86
C ARG A 206 -1.91 -2.04 5.62
N VAL A 207 -1.82 -3.36 5.80
CA VAL A 207 -0.70 -3.99 6.49
C VAL A 207 0.62 -3.78 5.73
N GLU A 208 0.63 -3.93 4.41
CA GLU A 208 1.82 -3.75 3.57
C GLU A 208 2.33 -2.30 3.56
N ASN A 209 1.43 -1.33 3.68
CA ASN A 209 1.80 0.09 3.76
C ASN A 209 1.98 0.57 5.22
N GLU A 210 2.00 -0.35 6.19
CA GLU A 210 2.07 -0.03 7.63
C GLU A 210 1.01 0.97 8.11
N MET A 211 -0.09 1.08 7.36
CA MET A 211 -1.25 1.87 7.70
C MET A 211 -2.11 1.03 8.63
N GLY A 212 -1.82 1.10 9.93
CA GLY A 212 -2.70 0.54 10.96
C GLY A 212 -4.13 1.08 10.86
N GLY A 213 -5.00 0.64 11.78
CA GLY A 213 -6.35 1.17 11.91
C GLY A 213 -7.43 0.23 11.38
N ILE A 214 -8.53 0.82 10.89
CA ILE A 214 -9.82 0.12 10.80
C ILE A 214 -10.15 -0.22 9.35
N VAL A 215 -10.58 -1.46 9.11
CA VAL A 215 -11.04 -1.98 7.82
C VAL A 215 -12.51 -2.34 7.91
N ASP A 216 -13.32 -1.69 7.09
CA ASP A 216 -14.73 -2.02 6.96
C ASP A 216 -14.93 -3.34 6.22
N VAL A 217 -15.65 -4.26 6.85
CA VAL A 217 -16.05 -5.52 6.25
C VAL A 217 -17.10 -5.26 5.18
N GLN A 218 -16.82 -5.71 3.97
CA GLN A 218 -17.77 -5.62 2.87
C GLN A 218 -18.71 -6.83 2.90
N VAL A 219 -20.01 -6.59 2.75
CA VAL A 219 -21.05 -7.63 2.71
C VAL A 219 -21.82 -7.53 1.41
N LYS A 220 -22.06 -8.68 0.80
CA LYS A 220 -22.93 -8.88 -0.36
C LYS A 220 -24.25 -9.46 0.12
N THR A 221 -25.34 -8.77 -0.18
CA THR A 221 -26.70 -9.27 0.06
C THR A 221 -27.09 -10.21 -1.08
N ILE A 222 -27.47 -11.44 -0.74
CA ILE A 222 -28.07 -12.38 -1.69
C ILE A 222 -29.58 -12.17 -1.63
N PRO A 223 -30.21 -11.64 -2.70
CA PRO A 223 -31.66 -11.49 -2.73
C PRO A 223 -32.32 -12.86 -2.59
N ALA A 224 -33.34 -12.96 -1.72
CA ALA A 224 -34.13 -14.18 -1.64
C ALA A 224 -34.86 -14.40 -2.97
N ALA A 225 -34.72 -15.58 -3.57
CA ALA A 225 -35.50 -15.96 -4.73
C ALA A 225 -36.98 -16.02 -4.32
N GLY A 226 -37.81 -15.22 -5.00
CA GLY A 226 -39.27 -15.23 -4.78
C GLY A 226 -39.73 -14.30 -3.67
N THR A 227 -39.72 -12.99 -3.91
CA THR A 227 -40.74 -12.13 -3.30
C THR A 227 -42.02 -12.39 -4.09
N ILE A 228 -42.94 -13.22 -3.59
CA ILE A 228 -44.33 -13.15 -4.07
C ILE A 228 -44.82 -11.75 -3.66
N PRO A 229 -45.16 -10.85 -4.59
CA PRO A 229 -45.62 -9.52 -4.24
C PRO A 229 -46.84 -9.64 -3.31
N LEU A 230 -46.93 -8.80 -2.27
CA LEU A 230 -48.11 -8.76 -1.39
C LEU A 230 -49.45 -8.62 -2.17
N ALA A 231 -49.39 -8.12 -3.41
CA ALA A 231 -50.53 -8.08 -4.34
C ALA A 231 -51.14 -9.47 -4.62
N SER A 232 -50.31 -10.52 -4.67
CA SER A 232 -50.79 -11.89 -4.88
C SER A 232 -51.46 -12.48 -3.63
N LYS A 233 -51.14 -11.99 -2.42
CA LYS A 233 -51.83 -12.43 -1.20
C LYS A 233 -53.30 -12.02 -1.21
N ARG A 234 -53.58 -10.73 -1.49
CA ARG A 234 -54.96 -10.23 -1.63
C ARG A 234 -55.68 -10.85 -2.82
N ALA A 235 -55.00 -11.05 -3.95
CA ALA A 235 -55.60 -11.70 -5.10
C ALA A 235 -55.97 -13.17 -4.83
N ILE A 236 -55.21 -13.88 -3.98
CA ILE A 236 -55.52 -15.25 -3.56
C ILE A 236 -56.64 -15.26 -2.49
N GLU A 237 -56.64 -14.31 -1.55
CA GLU A 237 -57.73 -14.15 -0.57
C GLU A 237 -59.06 -13.78 -1.26
N ASP A 238 -59.03 -12.87 -2.22
CA ASP A 238 -60.20 -12.51 -3.06
C ASP A 238 -60.66 -13.70 -3.90
N ALA A 239 -59.74 -14.46 -4.52
CA ALA A 239 -60.09 -15.64 -5.31
C ALA A 239 -60.66 -16.80 -4.47
N LEU A 240 -60.24 -16.95 -3.20
CA LEU A 240 -60.75 -17.96 -2.28
C LEU A 240 -62.10 -17.58 -1.65
N SER A 241 -62.45 -16.29 -1.67
CA SER A 241 -63.76 -15.79 -1.23
C SER A 241 -64.83 -15.78 -2.32
N GLN A 242 -64.47 -16.15 -3.55
CA GLN A 242 -65.44 -16.35 -4.63
C GLN A 242 -65.94 -17.80 -4.65
N PRO A 243 -67.24 -18.04 -4.89
CA PRO A 243 -67.77 -19.38 -5.01
C PRO A 243 -67.07 -20.12 -6.16
N ILE A 244 -66.48 -21.27 -5.85
CA ILE A 244 -65.81 -22.09 -6.85
C ILE A 244 -66.90 -22.72 -7.71
N LEU A 245 -66.98 -22.27 -8.97
CA LEU A 245 -67.87 -22.82 -9.97
C LEU A 245 -67.17 -24.01 -10.63
N LEU A 246 -67.53 -25.23 -10.23
CA LEU A 246 -67.13 -26.44 -10.93
C LEU A 246 -68.08 -26.64 -12.10
N THR A 247 -67.55 -26.48 -13.32
CA THR A 247 -68.28 -26.76 -14.56
C THR A 247 -67.77 -28.07 -15.15
N ASP A 248 -68.68 -29.00 -15.42
CA ASP A 248 -68.38 -30.23 -16.17
C ASP A 248 -67.88 -29.85 -17.58
N PRO A 249 -66.87 -30.52 -18.17
CA PRO A 249 -66.44 -30.30 -19.55
C PRO A 249 -67.55 -30.40 -20.62
N ARG A 250 -68.74 -30.94 -20.30
CA ARG A 250 -69.92 -30.93 -21.18
C ARG A 250 -70.90 -29.77 -20.94
N GLY A 251 -70.68 -28.94 -19.92
CA GLY A 251 -71.46 -27.72 -19.64
C GLY A 251 -72.86 -27.93 -19.09
N GLU A 252 -73.28 -29.16 -18.75
CA GLU A 252 -74.67 -29.44 -18.32
C GLU A 252 -74.92 -29.24 -16.82
N PHE A 253 -73.87 -29.18 -15.98
CA PHE A 253 -74.00 -28.95 -14.54
C PHE A 253 -73.00 -27.89 -14.06
N GLN A 254 -73.51 -26.95 -13.27
CA GLN A 254 -72.73 -25.94 -12.58
C GLN A 254 -73.01 -26.06 -11.08
N PHE A 255 -71.99 -26.45 -10.30
CA PHE A 255 -72.08 -26.48 -8.85
C PHE A 255 -71.34 -25.28 -8.27
N SER A 256 -72.02 -24.52 -7.42
CA SER A 256 -71.45 -23.44 -6.62
C SER A 256 -71.17 -23.98 -5.22
N LEU A 257 -69.89 -24.06 -4.85
CA LEU A 257 -69.48 -24.35 -3.47
C LEU A 257 -69.24 -23.03 -2.74
N ASP A 258 -70.06 -22.75 -1.73
CA ASP A 258 -69.87 -21.62 -0.84
C ASP A 258 -68.84 -22.01 0.25
N PRO A 259 -67.67 -21.35 0.30
CA PRO A 259 -66.64 -21.66 1.29
C PRO A 259 -67.08 -21.41 2.74
N ALA A 260 -68.20 -20.72 2.98
CA ALA A 260 -68.74 -20.51 4.33
C ALA A 260 -69.47 -21.74 4.92
N THR A 261 -69.65 -22.81 4.15
CA THR A 261 -70.40 -24.03 4.56
C THR A 261 -69.57 -25.31 4.60
N LEU A 262 -68.25 -25.22 4.42
CA LEU A 262 -67.30 -26.32 4.57
C LEU A 262 -66.71 -26.37 5.98
#